data_AF-A0AAP3XRT7-F1
#
_entry.id   AF-A0AAP3XRT7-F1
#
_cell.length_a   1.000
_cell.length_b   1.000
_cell.length_c   1.000
_cell.angle_alpha   90.00
_cell.angle_beta   90.00
_cell.angle_gamma   90.00
#
_symmetry.space_group_name_H-M   'P 1'
#
loop_
_entity.id
_entity.type
_entity.pdbx_description
1 polymer ?
#
loop_
_entity_poly.entity_id
_entity_poly.type
_entity_poly.pdbx_seq_one_letter_code
_entity_poly.pdbx_strand_id
1 'polypeptide(L)'
;MTFWLVTATPHPELLGELEQALRERRFEPLQPFGRALSAGLVNARRKGGQACWEEEDYCDPPLAEERAAVLDRYFTSIEVEAVEEGQGWRQLTALPRLFSGLSR
;
A
#
# COMPACT_ATOMS: atom_id res chain seq x y z
N MET A 1 15.06 -8.06 -6.46
CA MET A 1 13.97 -7.44 -5.70
C MET A 1 13.39 -6.39 -6.63
N THR A 2 12.11 -6.48 -6.94
CA THR A 2 11.45 -5.52 -7.83
C THR A 2 10.59 -4.62 -6.96
N PHE A 3 10.70 -3.31 -7.15
CA PHE A 3 9.88 -2.34 -6.45
C PHE A 3 8.83 -1.79 -7.40
N TRP A 4 7.61 -1.67 -6.90
CA TRP A 4 6.47 -1.18 -7.65
C TRP A 4 5.94 0.08 -7.01
N LEU A 5 5.87 1.17 -7.77
CA LEU A 5 5.02 2.30 -7.43
C LEU A 5 3.58 1.89 -7.71
N VAL A 6 2.82 1.70 -6.65
CA VAL A 6 1.40 1.32 -6.70
C VAL A 6 0.55 2.58 -6.65
N THR A 7 -0.46 2.64 -7.52
CA THR A 7 -1.55 3.63 -7.45
C THR A 7 -2.86 2.88 -7.43
N ALA A 8 -3.76 3.23 -6.51
CA ALA A 8 -5.04 2.55 -6.36
C ALA A 8 -6.15 3.50 -5.91
N THR A 9 -7.39 3.17 -6.25
CA THR A 9 -8.58 3.91 -5.80
C THR A 9 -9.14 3.25 -4.54
N PRO A 10 -9.05 3.89 -3.36
CA PRO A 10 -9.57 3.32 -2.13
C PRO A 10 -11.10 3.31 -2.10
N HIS A 11 -11.68 2.31 -1.45
CA HIS A 11 -13.07 2.31 -0.99
C HIS A 11 -13.21 3.24 0.23
N PRO A 12 -13.81 4.44 0.09
CA PRO A 12 -13.83 5.42 1.18
C PRO A 12 -14.48 4.90 2.47
N GLU A 13 -15.49 4.06 2.34
CA GLU A 13 -16.22 3.41 3.42
C GLU A 13 -15.40 2.38 4.19
N LEU A 14 -14.35 1.82 3.58
CA LEU A 14 -13.47 0.81 4.20
C LEU A 14 -12.14 1.41 4.71
N LEU A 15 -11.84 2.68 4.41
CA LEU A 15 -10.59 3.30 4.86
C LEU A 15 -10.47 3.36 6.39
N GLY A 16 -11.56 3.56 7.12
CA GLY A 16 -11.55 3.53 8.58
C GLY A 16 -11.23 2.14 9.14
N GLU A 17 -11.78 1.08 8.51
CA GLU A 17 -11.45 -0.32 8.85
C GLU A 17 -9.98 -0.62 8.55
N LEU A 18 -9.48 -0.18 7.39
CA LEU A 18 -8.09 -0.37 6.99
C LEU A 18 -7.12 0.32 7.94
N GLU A 19 -7.39 1.58 8.32
CA GLU A 19 -6.56 2.31 9.27
C GLU A 19 -6.47 1.57 10.61
N GLN A 20 -7.61 1.09 11.13
CA GLN A 20 -7.65 0.34 12.38
C GLN A 20 -6.90 -0.99 12.28
N ALA A 21 -7.08 -1.73 11.17
CA ALA A 21 -6.35 -2.98 10.94
C ALA A 21 -4.82 -2.77 10.88
N LEU A 22 -4.36 -1.68 10.28
CA LEU A 22 -2.94 -1.30 10.26
C LEU A 22 -2.44 -0.91 11.64
N ARG A 23 -3.24 -0.14 12.41
CA ARG A 23 -2.93 0.21 13.81
C ARG A 23 -2.76 -1.02 14.70
N GLU A 24 -3.61 -2.03 14.49
CA GLU A 24 -3.57 -3.32 15.19
C GLU A 24 -2.54 -4.30 14.62
N ARG A 25 -1.79 -3.90 13.59
CA ARG A 25 -0.77 -4.74 12.91
C ARG A 25 -1.34 -6.05 12.38
N ARG A 26 -2.61 -6.06 11.97
CA ARG A 26 -3.35 -7.27 11.60
C ARG A 26 -2.76 -8.01 10.39
N PHE A 27 -2.03 -7.31 9.53
CA PHE A 27 -1.42 -7.91 8.34
C PHE A 27 0.04 -8.34 8.56
N GLU A 28 0.75 -7.85 9.58
CA GLU A 28 2.16 -8.24 9.84
C GLU A 28 2.38 -9.76 9.97
N PRO A 29 1.43 -10.56 10.53
CA PRO A 29 1.57 -12.01 10.59
C PRO A 29 1.38 -12.74 9.25
N LEU A 30 0.80 -12.09 8.22
CA LEU A 30 0.64 -12.71 6.90
C LEU A 30 2.02 -12.92 6.27
N GLN A 31 2.26 -14.12 5.73
CA GLN A 31 3.51 -14.48 5.08
C GLN A 31 3.25 -14.75 3.60
N PRO A 32 4.20 -14.43 2.71
CA PRO A 32 5.49 -13.77 2.96
C PRO A 32 5.41 -12.22 3.01
N PHE A 33 4.29 -11.63 2.58
CA PHE A 33 4.20 -10.20 2.25
C PHE A 33 3.77 -9.27 3.39
N GLY A 34 3.22 -9.81 4.48
CA GLY A 34 2.43 -9.02 5.44
C GLY A 34 3.17 -7.84 6.07
N ARG A 35 4.48 -7.95 6.29
CA ARG A 35 5.32 -6.87 6.80
C ARG A 35 5.60 -5.79 5.77
N ALA A 36 5.93 -6.18 4.53
CA ALA A 36 6.16 -5.25 3.42
C ALA A 36 4.88 -4.44 3.15
N LEU A 37 3.77 -5.16 2.96
CA LEU A 37 2.44 -4.59 2.76
C LEU A 37 2.05 -3.61 3.88
N SER A 38 2.24 -4.00 5.14
CA SER A 38 1.92 -3.12 6.27
C SER A 38 2.77 -1.84 6.25
N ALA A 39 4.07 -1.96 5.94
CA ALA A 39 4.97 -0.81 5.84
C ALA A 39 4.59 0.12 4.68
N GLY A 40 4.24 -0.44 3.53
CA GLY A 40 3.73 0.28 2.36
C GLY A 40 2.48 1.07 2.70
N LEU A 41 1.45 0.40 3.23
CA LEU A 41 0.16 1.02 3.52
C LEU A 41 0.19 2.05 4.66
N VAL A 42 0.97 1.82 5.72
CA VAL A 42 1.18 2.81 6.80
C VAL A 42 1.83 4.10 6.26
N ASN A 43 2.67 3.97 5.23
CA ASN A 43 3.32 5.08 4.57
C ASN A 43 2.63 5.51 3.27
N ALA A 44 1.46 4.98 2.93
CA ALA A 44 0.76 5.36 1.72
C ALA A 44 0.48 6.88 1.73
N ARG A 45 0.55 7.47 0.54
CA ARG A 45 0.27 8.88 0.30
C ARG A 45 -1.04 9.03 -0.45
N ARG A 46 -1.69 10.17 -0.26
CA ARG A 46 -2.91 10.55 -0.97
C ARG A 46 -2.55 11.48 -2.12
N LYS A 47 -2.92 11.09 -3.33
CA LYS A 47 -2.83 11.92 -4.55
C LYS A 47 -4.24 12.13 -5.10
N GLY A 48 -4.86 13.24 -4.69
CA GLY A 48 -6.28 13.48 -4.98
C GLY A 48 -7.18 12.41 -4.34
N GLY A 49 -7.91 11.67 -5.18
CA GLY A 49 -8.78 10.56 -4.75
C GLY A 49 -8.06 9.21 -4.60
N GLN A 50 -6.79 9.11 -4.98
CA GLN A 50 -6.04 7.85 -5.02
C GLN A 50 -5.09 7.69 -3.83
N ALA A 51 -4.80 6.43 -3.50
CA ALA A 51 -3.73 5.99 -2.63
C ALA A 51 -2.51 5.60 -3.47
N CYS A 52 -1.32 6.04 -3.06
CA CYS A 52 -0.08 5.71 -3.72
C CYS A 52 0.96 5.24 -2.69
N TRP A 53 1.69 4.17 -2.98
CA TRP A 53 2.79 3.68 -2.15
C TRP A 53 3.81 2.93 -2.99
N GLU A 54 5.01 2.71 -2.46
CA GLU A 54 5.97 1.78 -3.06
C GLU A 54 5.87 0.44 -2.32
N GLU A 55 5.85 -0.65 -3.06
CA GLU A 55 5.80 -2.01 -2.54
C GLU A 55 7.00 -2.83 -3.04
N GLU A 56 7.60 -3.60 -2.14
CA GLU A 56 8.60 -4.60 -2.48
C GLU A 56 7.88 -5.93 -2.75
N ASP A 57 8.02 -6.48 -3.95
CA ASP A 57 7.33 -7.73 -4.31
C ASP A 57 8.20 -8.66 -5.17
N TYR A 58 7.93 -9.95 -5.04
CA TYR A 58 8.60 -11.07 -5.69
C TYR A 58 7.64 -11.91 -6.54
N CYS A 59 6.35 -11.56 -6.59
CA CYS A 59 5.34 -12.28 -7.35
C CYS A 59 5.37 -11.94 -8.85
N ASP A 60 4.91 -12.89 -9.67
CA ASP A 60 4.53 -12.68 -11.07
C ASP A 60 3.15 -13.34 -11.29
N PRO A 61 2.06 -12.57 -11.51
CA PRO A 61 2.03 -11.11 -11.66
C PRO A 61 2.27 -10.34 -10.35
N PRO A 62 2.68 -9.06 -10.41
CA PRO A 62 2.92 -8.25 -9.21
C PRO A 62 1.70 -8.17 -8.29
N LEU A 63 1.97 -8.20 -7.00
CA LEU A 63 1.03 -8.08 -5.88
C LEU A 63 0.00 -9.21 -5.81
N ALA A 64 0.23 -10.35 -6.47
CA ALA A 64 -0.81 -11.39 -6.59
C ALA A 64 -1.34 -11.87 -5.23
N GLU A 65 -0.45 -12.09 -4.27
CA GLU A 65 -0.82 -12.60 -2.94
C GLU A 65 -1.43 -11.49 -2.06
N GLU A 66 -0.86 -10.29 -2.11
CA GLU A 66 -1.34 -9.09 -1.42
C GLU A 66 -2.75 -8.72 -1.89
N ARG A 67 -3.00 -8.79 -3.20
CA ARG A 67 -4.31 -8.52 -3.81
C ARG A 67 -5.36 -9.51 -3.36
N ALA A 68 -5.06 -10.80 -3.47
CA ALA A 68 -5.98 -11.86 -3.07
C ALA A 68 -6.32 -11.80 -1.57
N ALA A 69 -5.34 -11.46 -0.72
CA ALA A 69 -5.52 -11.46 0.73
C ALA A 69 -6.07 -10.15 1.31
N VAL A 70 -5.67 -9.00 0.75
CA VAL A 70 -5.90 -7.68 1.37
C VAL A 70 -6.31 -6.61 0.37
N LEU A 71 -5.52 -6.33 -0.67
CA LEU A 71 -5.66 -5.09 -1.44
C LEU A 71 -7.00 -5.01 -2.19
N ASP A 72 -7.48 -6.10 -2.78
CA ASP A 72 -8.74 -6.07 -3.55
C ASP A 72 -9.98 -5.85 -2.67
N ARG A 73 -9.86 -6.00 -1.34
CA ARG A 73 -10.92 -5.61 -0.40
C ARG A 73 -11.02 -4.10 -0.26
N TYR A 74 -9.88 -3.42 -0.17
CA TYR A 74 -9.81 -2.01 0.22
C TYR A 74 -9.64 -1.06 -0.97
N PHE A 75 -9.20 -1.58 -2.11
CA PHE A 75 -8.85 -0.79 -3.27
C PHE A 75 -9.39 -1.39 -4.57
N THR A 76 -9.60 -0.52 -5.55
CA THR A 76 -9.93 -0.84 -6.93
C THR A 76 -8.96 -0.13 -7.86
N SER A 77 -8.96 -0.51 -9.14
CA SER A 77 -8.11 0.11 -10.16
C SER A 77 -6.64 0.18 -9.72
N ILE A 78 -6.12 -0.95 -9.21
CA ILE A 78 -4.72 -1.06 -8.78
C ILE A 78 -3.86 -1.10 -10.04
N GLU A 79 -2.97 -0.13 -10.15
CA GLU A 79 -1.97 0.00 -11.21
C GLU A 79 -0.57 -0.04 -10.57
N VAL A 80 0.38 -0.64 -11.29
CA VAL A 80 1.76 -0.79 -10.83
C VAL A 80 2.73 -0.28 -11.89
N GLU A 81 3.76 0.42 -11.46
CA GLU A 81 4.88 0.89 -12.28
C GLU A 81 6.20 0.42 -11.66
N ALA A 82 7.07 -0.23 -12.44
CA ALA A 82 8.36 -0.69 -11.95
C ALA A 82 9.26 0.53 -11.65
N VAL A 83 9.84 0.56 -10.47
CA VAL A 83 10.73 1.63 -10.01
C VAL A 83 11.99 1.07 -9.34
N GLU A 84 13.03 1.89 -9.23
CA GLU A 84 14.15 1.56 -8.35
C GLU A 84 13.74 1.67 -6.88
N GLU A 85 14.46 0.98 -6.00
CA GLU A 85 14.26 1.05 -4.55
C GLU A 85 14.24 2.51 -4.06
N GLY A 86 13.18 2.87 -3.34
CA GLY A 86 12.97 4.20 -2.78
C GLY A 86 12.62 5.28 -3.80
N GLN A 87 12.62 4.99 -5.10
CA GLN A 87 12.26 5.98 -6.12
C GLN A 87 10.78 6.33 -6.04
N GLY A 88 9.89 5.36 -5.83
CA GLY A 88 8.47 5.61 -5.60
C GLY A 88 8.27 6.49 -4.36
N TRP A 89 8.96 6.18 -3.26
CA TRP A 89 8.91 7.03 -2.06
C TRP A 89 9.40 8.46 -2.30
N ARG A 90 10.49 8.64 -3.06
CA ARG A 90 10.99 9.98 -3.45
C ARG A 90 9.93 10.76 -4.23
N GLN A 91 9.24 10.13 -5.18
CA GLN A 91 8.16 10.75 -5.95
C GLN A 91 6.97 11.16 -5.07
N LEU A 92 6.67 10.38 -4.03
CA LEU A 92 5.52 10.60 -3.15
C LEU A 92 5.82 11.51 -1.95
N THR A 93 7.06 11.96 -1.76
CA THR A 93 7.49 12.68 -0.55
C THR A 93 6.71 13.97 -0.28
N ALA A 94 6.32 14.70 -1.33
CA ALA A 94 5.58 15.95 -1.22
C ALA A 94 4.07 15.77 -0.95
N LEU A 95 3.56 14.53 -1.02
CA LEU A 95 2.14 14.25 -0.85
C LEU A 95 1.78 14.00 0.62
N PRO A 96 0.56 14.37 1.05
CA PRO A 96 0.08 14.06 2.39
C PRO A 96 -0.06 12.55 2.57
N ARG A 97 0.07 12.08 3.81
CA ARG A 97 -0.22 10.68 4.16
C ARG A 97 -1.69 10.35 3.90
N LEU A 98 -1.95 9.11 3.50
CA LEU A 98 -3.30 8.58 3.35
C LEU A 98 -4.00 8.52 4.71
N PHE A 99 -3.28 8.03 5.72
CA PHE A 99 -3.73 7.95 7.12
C PHE A 99 -2.91 8.90 7.98
N SER A 100 -3.53 10.01 8.41
CA SER A 100 -2.89 10.97 9.32
C SER A 100 -2.72 10.41 10.74
N GLY A 101 -3.58 9.48 11.16
CA GLY A 101 -3.59 8.87 12.49
C GLY A 101 -2.63 7.69 12.70
N LEU A 102 -1.80 7.36 11.70
CA LEU A 102 -0.79 6.29 11.76
C LEU A 102 0.65 6.82 11.79
N SER A 103 0.85 8.13 12.00
CA SER A 103 2.18 8.69 12.23
C SER A 103 2.79 8.07 13.49
N ARG A 104 3.92 7.38 13.34
CA ARG A 104 4.84 7.12 14.46
C ARG A 104 5.28 8.43 15.09
#